data_AF-A0A845UL10-F1
#
_entry.id   AF-A0A845UL10-F1
#
_cell.length_a   1.000
_cell.length_b   1.000
_cell.length_c   1.000
_cell.angle_alpha   90.00
_cell.angle_beta   90.00
_cell.angle_gamma   90.00
#
_symmetry.space_group_name_H-M   'P 1'
#
loop_
_entity.id
_entity.type
_entity.pdbx_description
1 polymer ?
#
loop_
_entity_poly.entity_id
_entity_poly.type
_entity_poly.pdbx_seq_one_letter_code
_entity_poly.pdbx_strand_id
1 'polypeptide(L)'
;MPSKTFTIHAGDDGTAHFSLTYRDPRQSGISRLSCDLSAVDVVKLVLFSEAASLHSEMAANGQSEVELEGLFLSHDPSRDALWIERKVGFSTQTTEMPFSEFHTSMAEVTDICLTRARDSKHGEAIAEFLNQSTRIEALEFTHAPDDADQVHHRINEIALILLADDACRRGSDLGRKLRGKKTLEEARSHVISLVETLAAELLPANGLSEAERA
;
A
#
# COMPACT_ATOMS: atom_id res chain seq x y z
N MET A 1 -20.56 -13.47 -15.59
CA MET A 1 -20.51 -12.23 -14.78
C MET A 1 -20.57 -11.03 -15.72
N PRO A 2 -21.23 -9.92 -15.36
CA PRO A 2 -21.10 -8.69 -16.16
C PRO A 2 -19.63 -8.28 -16.18
N SER A 3 -19.07 -8.06 -17.37
CA SER A 3 -17.67 -7.68 -17.55
C SER A 3 -17.43 -6.33 -16.86
N LYS A 4 -16.60 -6.33 -15.81
CA LYS A 4 -16.02 -5.12 -15.24
C LYS A 4 -14.63 -4.98 -15.85
N THR A 5 -14.23 -3.75 -16.13
CA THR A 5 -12.89 -3.46 -16.65
C THR A 5 -12.34 -2.31 -15.84
N PHE A 6 -11.38 -2.64 -14.97
CA PHE A 6 -10.59 -1.68 -14.25
C PHE A 6 -9.32 -1.36 -15.03
N THR A 7 -8.97 -0.10 -15.06
CA THR A 7 -7.72 0.42 -15.62
C THR A 7 -7.24 1.56 -14.76
N ILE A 8 -5.95 1.58 -14.47
CA ILE A 8 -5.27 2.73 -13.89
C ILE A 8 -4.12 3.13 -14.80
N HIS A 9 -4.00 4.41 -15.10
CA HIS A 9 -2.93 4.95 -15.93
C HIS A 9 -2.13 5.94 -15.12
N ALA A 10 -0.89 5.60 -14.76
CA ALA A 10 0.02 6.52 -14.08
C ALA A 10 0.63 7.52 -15.07
N GLY A 11 0.68 8.78 -14.67
CA GLY A 11 1.38 9.85 -15.38
C GLY A 11 2.81 10.05 -14.88
N ASP A 12 3.64 10.67 -15.70
CA ASP A 12 5.06 10.94 -15.39
C ASP A 12 5.25 11.80 -14.13
N ASP A 13 4.28 12.67 -13.82
CA ASP A 13 4.29 13.54 -12.64
C ASP A 13 3.86 12.81 -11.35
N GLY A 14 3.43 11.55 -11.47
CA GLY A 14 3.03 10.69 -10.35
C GLY A 14 1.55 10.73 -10.06
N THR A 15 0.79 11.53 -10.81
CA THR A 15 -0.67 11.43 -10.83
C THR A 15 -1.10 10.14 -11.51
N ALA A 16 -2.37 9.77 -11.37
CA ALA A 16 -2.93 8.67 -12.14
C ALA A 16 -4.39 8.90 -12.50
N HIS A 17 -4.85 8.29 -13.59
CA HIS A 17 -6.26 8.23 -13.93
C HIS A 17 -6.84 6.88 -13.50
N PHE A 18 -7.73 6.89 -12.52
CA PHE A 18 -8.50 5.73 -12.09
C PHE A 18 -9.75 5.60 -12.96
N SER A 19 -10.01 4.42 -13.54
CA SER A 19 -11.22 4.18 -14.32
C SER A 19 -11.74 2.76 -14.17
N LEU A 20 -13.03 2.64 -13.86
CA LEU A 20 -13.76 1.40 -13.77
C LEU A 20 -15.01 1.48 -14.65
N THR A 21 -15.07 0.60 -15.64
CA THR A 21 -16.22 0.44 -16.53
C THR A 21 -16.98 -0.82 -16.14
N TYR A 22 -18.29 -0.72 -15.99
CA TYR A 22 -19.14 -1.83 -15.53
C TYR A 22 -20.56 -1.72 -16.08
N ARG A 23 -21.32 -2.82 -16.00
CA ARG A 23 -22.77 -2.80 -16.31
C ARG A 23 -23.55 -2.78 -15.00
N ASP A 24 -24.22 -1.67 -14.71
CA ASP A 24 -25.13 -1.55 -13.57
C ASP A 24 -26.43 -2.33 -13.87
N PRO A 25 -26.83 -3.32 -13.04
CA PRO A 25 -28.09 -4.04 -13.21
C PRO A 25 -29.34 -3.14 -13.20
N ARG A 26 -29.25 -1.94 -12.61
CA ARG A 26 -30.35 -1.00 -12.44
C ARG A 26 -30.48 -0.02 -13.60
N GLN A 27 -29.50 0.04 -14.51
CA GLN A 27 -29.46 1.01 -15.61
C GLN A 27 -29.28 0.30 -16.95
N SER A 28 -29.93 0.81 -18.00
CA SER A 28 -29.64 0.37 -19.35
C SER A 28 -28.32 1.00 -19.83
N GLY A 29 -27.30 0.20 -20.06
CA GLY A 29 -26.06 0.65 -20.71
C GLY A 29 -24.79 0.24 -19.96
N ILE A 30 -23.72 0.98 -20.22
CA ILE A 30 -22.42 0.85 -19.57
C ILE A 30 -22.25 2.04 -18.64
N SER A 31 -21.97 1.77 -17.37
CA SER A 31 -21.64 2.76 -16.35
C SER A 31 -20.13 2.91 -16.25
N ARG A 32 -19.66 4.12 -15.94
CA ARG A 32 -18.25 4.42 -15.70
C ARG A 32 -18.09 5.20 -14.41
N LEU A 33 -17.13 4.77 -13.60
CA LEU A 33 -16.60 5.49 -12.45
C LEU A 33 -15.15 5.83 -12.80
N SER A 34 -14.80 7.12 -12.82
CA SER A 34 -13.43 7.53 -13.08
C SER A 34 -13.08 8.85 -12.40
N CYS A 35 -11.83 8.98 -11.96
CA CYS A 35 -11.28 10.21 -11.39
C CYS A 35 -9.77 10.30 -11.64
N ASP A 36 -9.27 11.52 -11.63
CA ASP A 36 -7.84 11.78 -11.57
C ASP A 36 -7.40 11.74 -10.10
N LEU A 37 -6.24 11.16 -9.86
CA LEU A 37 -5.63 11.00 -8.54
C LEU A 37 -4.40 11.90 -8.45
N SER A 38 -4.29 12.64 -7.35
CA SER A 38 -3.09 13.38 -7.02
C SER A 38 -1.92 12.41 -6.76
N ALA A 39 -0.67 12.87 -6.87
CA ALA A 39 0.49 12.02 -6.56
C ALA A 39 0.46 11.47 -5.13
N VAL A 40 -0.10 12.24 -4.18
CA VAL A 40 -0.30 11.79 -2.80
C VAL A 40 -1.32 10.66 -2.73
N ASP A 41 -2.42 10.77 -3.46
CA ASP A 41 -3.46 9.75 -3.46
C ASP A 41 -3.05 8.48 -4.21
N VAL A 42 -2.20 8.59 -5.24
CA VAL A 42 -1.57 7.43 -5.89
C VAL A 42 -0.71 6.65 -4.89
N VAL A 43 0.12 7.34 -4.11
CA VAL A 43 0.94 6.68 -3.07
C VAL A 43 0.05 5.99 -2.03
N LYS A 44 -1.00 6.65 -1.53
CA LYS A 44 -1.95 6.02 -0.60
C LYS A 44 -2.64 4.78 -1.21
N LEU A 45 -3.02 4.84 -2.48
CA LEU A 45 -3.69 3.74 -3.18
C LEU A 45 -2.76 2.54 -3.35
N VAL A 46 -1.48 2.77 -3.69
CA VAL A 46 -0.45 1.72 -3.75
C VAL A 46 -0.22 1.10 -2.38
N LEU A 47 -0.03 1.92 -1.34
CA LEU A 47 0.15 1.43 0.03
C LEU A 47 -1.05 0.60 0.50
N PHE A 48 -2.27 1.04 0.20
CA PHE A 48 -3.49 0.28 0.45
C PHE A 48 -3.48 -1.07 -0.28
N SER A 49 -3.15 -1.08 -1.57
CA SER A 49 -3.13 -2.31 -2.37
C SER A 49 -2.12 -3.33 -1.83
N GLU A 50 -0.90 -2.90 -1.53
CA GLU A 50 0.14 -3.80 -1.02
C GLU A 50 -0.15 -4.28 0.41
N ALA A 51 -0.55 -3.37 1.30
CA ALA A 51 -0.88 -3.72 2.69
C ALA A 51 -2.09 -4.67 2.76
N ALA A 52 -3.15 -4.40 1.98
CA ALA A 52 -4.34 -5.23 1.97
C ALA A 52 -4.09 -6.63 1.37
N SER A 53 -3.23 -6.74 0.35
CA SER A 53 -2.79 -8.02 -0.17
C SER A 53 -1.98 -8.79 0.87
N LEU A 54 -1.03 -8.13 1.54
CA LEU A 54 -0.21 -8.76 2.56
C LEU A 54 -1.04 -9.21 3.77
N HIS A 55 -1.98 -8.39 4.23
CA HIS A 55 -2.95 -8.76 5.27
C HIS A 55 -3.73 -10.02 4.88
N SER A 56 -4.19 -10.11 3.63
CA SER A 56 -4.94 -11.27 3.15
C SER A 56 -4.09 -12.53 3.07
N GLU A 57 -2.85 -12.43 2.60
CA GLU A 57 -1.90 -13.55 2.51
C GLU A 57 -1.52 -14.09 3.89
N MET A 58 -1.34 -13.19 4.86
CA MET A 58 -0.97 -13.54 6.23
C MET A 58 -2.17 -13.92 7.11
N ALA A 59 -3.36 -14.04 6.53
CA ALA A 59 -4.62 -14.33 7.23
C ALA A 59 -4.89 -13.40 8.42
N ALA A 60 -4.45 -12.15 8.33
CA ALA A 60 -4.75 -11.13 9.33
C ALA A 60 -6.25 -10.77 9.24
N ASN A 61 -6.94 -10.81 10.39
CA ASN A 61 -8.35 -10.45 10.45
C ASN A 61 -8.50 -8.92 10.34
N GLY A 62 -9.29 -8.44 9.39
CA GLY A 62 -9.63 -7.02 9.30
C GLY A 62 -10.15 -6.61 7.93
N GLN A 63 -10.89 -5.51 7.90
CA GLN A 63 -11.16 -4.80 6.66
C GLN A 63 -10.08 -3.73 6.49
N SER A 64 -9.51 -3.63 5.29
CA SER A 64 -8.61 -2.55 4.93
C SER A 64 -9.41 -1.45 4.24
N GLU A 65 -9.13 -0.19 4.52
CA GLU A 65 -9.81 0.93 3.87
C GLU A 65 -8.84 2.06 3.52
N VAL A 66 -9.19 2.83 2.49
CA VAL A 66 -8.47 4.04 2.12
C VAL A 66 -9.42 5.11 1.62
N GLU A 67 -9.25 6.33 2.13
CA GLU A 67 -9.94 7.52 1.67
C GLU A 67 -8.99 8.43 0.89
N LEU A 68 -9.36 8.69 -0.36
CA LEU A 68 -8.70 9.58 -1.30
C LEU A 68 -9.64 10.76 -1.62
N GLU A 69 -9.17 11.75 -2.37
CA GLU A 69 -10.02 12.87 -2.76
C GLU A 69 -11.21 12.40 -3.62
N GLY A 70 -12.40 12.36 -3.00
CA GLY A 70 -13.65 11.96 -3.66
C GLY A 70 -13.78 10.47 -3.98
N LEU A 71 -12.88 9.62 -3.48
CA LEU A 71 -12.86 8.17 -3.74
C LEU A 71 -12.54 7.41 -2.45
N PHE A 72 -13.37 6.44 -2.10
CA PHE A 72 -13.20 5.55 -0.95
C PHE A 72 -13.16 4.10 -1.41
N LEU A 73 -12.22 3.33 -0.88
CA LEU A 73 -12.06 1.91 -1.16
C LEU A 73 -12.05 1.14 0.16
N SER A 74 -12.72 -0.02 0.17
CA SER A 74 -12.70 -0.95 1.30
C SER A 74 -12.57 -2.38 0.82
N HIS A 75 -11.63 -3.12 1.37
CA HIS A 75 -11.36 -4.52 1.04
C HIS A 75 -11.93 -5.45 2.11
N ASP A 76 -12.75 -6.42 1.67
CA ASP A 76 -13.19 -7.56 2.45
C ASP A 76 -12.42 -8.82 2.01
N PRO A 77 -11.41 -9.26 2.78
CA PRO A 77 -10.57 -10.41 2.40
C PRO A 77 -11.33 -11.72 2.40
N SER A 78 -12.45 -11.83 3.13
CA SER A 78 -13.23 -13.07 3.21
C SER A 78 -13.93 -13.44 1.90
N ARG A 79 -14.07 -12.46 0.99
CA ARG A 79 -14.84 -12.59 -0.25
C ARG A 79 -14.06 -12.17 -1.51
N ASP A 80 -12.77 -11.83 -1.38
CA ASP A 80 -11.99 -11.19 -2.45
C ASP A 80 -12.75 -9.99 -3.04
N ALA A 81 -13.32 -9.14 -2.18
CA ALA A 81 -14.23 -8.07 -2.60
C ALA A 81 -13.67 -6.69 -2.26
N LEU A 82 -13.48 -5.87 -3.29
CA LEU A 82 -13.15 -4.45 -3.17
C LEU A 82 -14.40 -3.60 -3.42
N TRP A 83 -14.86 -2.93 -2.39
CA TRP A 83 -15.93 -1.93 -2.46
C TRP A 83 -15.35 -0.58 -2.86
N ILE A 84 -15.99 0.07 -3.82
CA ILE A 84 -15.54 1.35 -4.38
C ILE A 84 -16.70 2.33 -4.32
N GLU A 85 -16.48 3.46 -3.65
CA GLU A 85 -17.42 4.57 -3.53
C GLU A 85 -16.78 5.84 -4.07
N ARG A 86 -17.44 6.49 -5.02
CA ARG A 86 -17.03 7.79 -5.55
C ARG A 86 -18.06 8.85 -5.22
N LYS A 87 -17.60 9.97 -4.65
CA LYS A 87 -18.43 11.15 -4.34
C LYS A 87 -18.05 12.32 -5.23
N VAL A 88 -19.04 12.90 -5.91
CA VAL A 88 -18.88 14.13 -6.68
C VAL A 88 -20.02 15.08 -6.34
N GLY A 89 -19.74 16.12 -5.56
CA GLY A 89 -20.75 17.01 -5.03
C GLY A 89 -21.79 16.22 -4.21
N PHE A 90 -23.05 16.24 -4.63
CA PHE A 90 -24.14 15.49 -4.00
C PHE A 90 -24.40 14.11 -4.62
N SER A 91 -23.59 13.68 -5.59
CA SER A 91 -23.74 12.39 -6.26
C SER A 91 -22.79 11.36 -5.65
N THR A 92 -23.31 10.16 -5.39
CA THR A 92 -22.53 9.01 -4.96
C THR A 92 -22.72 7.87 -5.96
N GLN A 93 -21.61 7.29 -6.41
CA GLN A 93 -21.58 6.07 -7.21
C GLN A 93 -20.91 4.97 -6.39
N THR A 94 -21.54 3.81 -6.28
CA THR A 94 -20.97 2.65 -5.60
C THR A 94 -20.93 1.44 -6.52
N THR A 95 -19.86 0.67 -6.40
CA THR A 95 -19.70 -0.61 -7.10
C THR A 95 -18.74 -1.49 -6.30
N GLU A 96 -18.58 -2.72 -6.75
CA GLU A 96 -17.62 -3.68 -6.21
C GLU A 96 -16.76 -4.25 -7.35
N MET A 97 -15.61 -4.84 -7.06
CA MET A 97 -14.87 -5.70 -8.00
C MET A 97 -14.01 -6.69 -7.23
N PRO A 98 -13.48 -7.76 -7.88
CA PRO A 98 -12.50 -8.61 -7.23
C PRO A 98 -11.26 -7.82 -6.80
N PHE A 99 -10.80 -7.99 -5.56
CA PHE A 99 -9.60 -7.30 -5.08
C PHE A 99 -8.36 -7.81 -5.81
N SER A 100 -8.28 -9.11 -6.08
CA SER A 100 -7.23 -9.74 -6.88
C SER A 100 -7.04 -9.10 -8.27
N GLU A 101 -8.13 -8.79 -8.97
CA GLU A 101 -8.10 -8.08 -10.27
C GLU A 101 -7.61 -6.64 -10.13
N PHE A 102 -8.03 -5.95 -9.07
CA PHE A 102 -7.55 -4.60 -8.74
C PHE A 102 -6.05 -4.60 -8.44
N HIS A 103 -5.60 -5.47 -7.53
CA HIS A 103 -4.21 -5.56 -7.12
C HIS A 103 -3.28 -5.92 -8.28
N THR A 104 -3.69 -6.87 -9.13
CA THR A 104 -2.95 -7.21 -10.36
C THR A 104 -2.78 -5.99 -11.27
N SER A 105 -3.82 -5.17 -11.39
CA SER A 105 -3.79 -3.95 -12.21
C SER A 105 -2.97 -2.82 -11.57
N MET A 106 -2.70 -2.89 -10.26
CA MET A 106 -1.87 -1.91 -9.54
C MET A 106 -0.37 -2.17 -9.70
N ALA A 107 0.06 -3.37 -10.13
CA ALA A 107 1.47 -3.76 -10.18
C ALA A 107 2.37 -2.73 -10.90
N GLU A 108 1.97 -2.27 -12.08
CA GLU A 108 2.74 -1.25 -12.84
C GLU A 108 2.82 0.08 -12.07
N VAL A 109 1.75 0.49 -11.39
CA VAL A 109 1.72 1.72 -10.59
C VAL A 109 2.61 1.58 -9.35
N THR A 110 2.62 0.40 -8.71
CA THR A 110 3.53 0.06 -7.61
C THR A 110 4.98 0.19 -8.06
N ASP A 111 5.34 -0.39 -9.21
CA ASP A 111 6.70 -0.30 -9.77
C ASP A 111 7.14 1.15 -10.03
N ILE A 112 6.23 1.98 -10.54
CA ILE A 112 6.48 3.41 -10.76
C ILE A 112 6.71 4.13 -9.42
N CYS A 113 5.89 3.87 -8.41
CA CYS A 113 6.05 4.44 -7.07
C CYS A 113 7.39 4.02 -6.44
N LEU A 114 7.78 2.76 -6.56
CA LEU A 114 9.06 2.25 -6.07
C LEU A 114 10.24 2.87 -6.80
N THR A 115 10.17 2.99 -8.12
CA THR A 115 11.22 3.65 -8.92
C THR A 115 11.41 5.09 -8.47
N ARG A 116 10.31 5.84 -8.31
CA ARG A 116 10.37 7.23 -7.81
C ARG A 116 10.91 7.33 -6.38
N ALA A 117 10.57 6.38 -5.51
CA ALA A 117 11.08 6.34 -4.15
C ALA A 117 12.60 6.12 -4.14
N ARG A 118 13.10 5.19 -4.97
CA ARG A 118 14.53 4.93 -5.17
C ARG A 118 15.27 6.14 -5.74
N ASP A 119 14.68 6.80 -6.75
CA ASP A 119 15.26 7.96 -7.43
C ASP A 119 15.11 9.27 -6.62
N SER A 120 14.41 9.24 -5.50
CA SER A 120 14.25 10.40 -4.63
C SER A 120 15.60 10.82 -4.04
N LYS A 121 15.67 12.08 -3.58
CA LYS A 121 16.89 12.69 -3.01
C LYS A 121 17.60 11.82 -1.96
N HIS A 122 16.85 11.04 -1.21
CA HIS A 122 17.34 10.23 -0.11
C HIS A 122 17.12 8.72 -0.32
N GLY A 123 16.59 8.32 -1.50
CA GLY A 123 16.14 6.97 -1.78
C GLY A 123 17.24 5.92 -1.68
N GLU A 124 18.42 6.18 -2.26
CA GLU A 124 19.57 5.28 -2.20
C GLU A 124 20.00 4.97 -0.76
N ALA A 125 20.13 6.00 0.08
CA ALA A 125 20.52 5.83 1.48
C ALA A 125 19.45 5.08 2.30
N ILE A 126 18.16 5.34 2.03
CA ILE A 126 17.06 4.61 2.67
C ILE A 126 17.08 3.15 2.25
N ALA A 127 17.24 2.86 0.95
CA ALA A 127 17.32 1.50 0.42
C ALA A 127 18.51 0.73 1.01
N GLU A 128 19.66 1.38 1.18
CA GLU A 128 20.81 0.78 1.85
C GLU A 128 20.48 0.38 3.30
N PHE A 129 19.81 1.24 4.07
CA PHE A 129 19.39 0.90 5.44
C PHE A 129 18.36 -0.22 5.48
N LEU A 130 17.42 -0.25 4.55
CA LEU A 130 16.42 -1.32 4.43
C LEU A 130 17.08 -2.67 4.07
N ASN A 131 18.10 -2.67 3.22
CA ASN A 131 18.87 -3.87 2.89
C ASN A 131 19.73 -4.38 4.06
N GLN A 132 20.04 -3.49 5.01
CA GLN A 132 20.78 -3.82 6.24
C GLN A 132 19.84 -4.06 7.43
N SER A 133 18.52 -4.06 7.23
CA SER A 133 17.57 -4.38 8.29
C SER A 133 17.69 -5.87 8.64
N THR A 134 17.62 -6.18 9.92
CA THR A 134 17.51 -7.57 10.36
C THR A 134 16.21 -8.15 9.83
N ARG A 135 16.21 -9.44 9.45
CA ARG A 135 14.98 -10.15 9.12
C ARG A 135 13.97 -10.02 10.26
N ILE A 136 12.71 -9.87 9.90
CA ILE A 136 11.61 -9.82 10.88
C ILE A 136 11.50 -11.20 11.53
N GLU A 137 11.93 -11.31 12.79
CA GLU A 137 12.00 -12.58 13.53
C GLU A 137 10.67 -13.34 13.53
N ALA A 138 9.54 -12.64 13.59
CA ALA A 138 8.21 -13.25 13.59
C ALA A 138 7.95 -14.12 12.34
N LEU A 139 8.55 -13.80 11.20
CA LEU A 139 8.41 -14.56 9.95
C LEU A 139 9.23 -15.85 9.98
N GLU A 140 10.40 -15.85 10.64
CA GLU A 140 11.31 -17.00 10.67
C GLU A 140 10.72 -18.22 11.38
N PHE A 141 9.78 -17.99 12.31
CA PHE A 141 9.14 -19.06 13.08
C PHE A 141 7.80 -19.52 12.51
N THR A 142 7.23 -18.78 11.55
CA THR A 142 5.85 -18.98 11.08
C THR A 142 5.75 -19.36 9.61
N HIS A 143 6.78 -19.09 8.81
CA HIS A 143 6.76 -19.29 7.36
C HIS A 143 7.99 -20.09 6.87
N ALA A 144 7.87 -20.66 5.66
CA ALA A 144 9.03 -21.20 4.98
C ALA A 144 10.04 -20.06 4.66
N PRO A 145 11.34 -20.34 4.58
CA PRO A 145 12.35 -19.30 4.37
C PRO A 145 12.09 -18.39 3.16
N ASP A 146 11.67 -18.96 2.03
CA ASP A 146 11.41 -18.20 0.80
C ASP A 146 10.18 -17.28 0.94
N ASP A 147 9.11 -17.77 1.60
CA ASP A 147 7.91 -16.99 1.87
C ASP A 147 8.20 -15.84 2.86
N ALA A 148 9.02 -16.12 3.89
CA ALA A 148 9.46 -15.12 4.85
C ALA A 148 10.29 -14.02 4.18
N ASP A 149 11.17 -14.38 3.25
CA ASP A 149 11.95 -13.41 2.48
C ASP A 149 11.07 -12.57 1.56
N GLN A 150 10.06 -13.17 0.93
CA GLN A 150 9.12 -12.44 0.09
C GLN A 150 8.30 -11.43 0.91
N VAL A 151 7.79 -11.83 2.08
CA VAL A 151 7.04 -10.93 2.97
C VAL A 151 7.92 -9.81 3.50
N HIS A 152 9.15 -10.13 3.94
CA HIS A 152 10.13 -9.12 4.39
C HIS A 152 10.45 -8.12 3.27
N HIS A 153 10.63 -8.60 2.04
CA HIS A 153 10.87 -7.76 0.88
C HIS A 153 9.71 -6.78 0.63
N ARG A 154 8.47 -7.27 0.65
CA ARG A 154 7.28 -6.42 0.46
C ARG A 154 7.14 -5.36 1.56
N ILE A 155 7.42 -5.72 2.82
CA ILE A 155 7.43 -4.76 3.93
C ILE A 155 8.50 -3.69 3.69
N ASN A 156 9.69 -4.07 3.23
CA ASN A 156 10.74 -3.11 2.88
C ASN A 156 10.33 -2.21 1.72
N GLU A 157 9.59 -2.69 0.73
CA GLU A 157 9.08 -1.89 -0.39
C GLU A 157 8.03 -0.87 0.07
N ILE A 158 7.08 -1.28 0.92
CA ILE A 158 6.12 -0.38 1.58
C ILE A 158 6.87 0.69 2.39
N ALA A 159 7.87 0.27 3.19
CA ALA A 159 8.69 1.17 3.99
C ALA A 159 9.44 2.17 3.12
N LEU A 160 10.02 1.74 1.99
CA LEU A 160 10.74 2.60 1.07
C LEU A 160 9.85 3.73 0.53
N ILE A 161 8.62 3.41 0.10
CA ILE A 161 7.66 4.40 -0.39
C ILE A 161 7.34 5.43 0.71
N LEU A 162 7.03 4.96 1.93
CA LEU A 162 6.70 5.82 3.07
C LEU A 162 7.86 6.74 3.48
N LEU A 163 9.07 6.18 3.60
CA LEU A 163 10.27 6.90 4.05
C LEU A 163 10.75 7.90 3.00
N ALA A 164 10.67 7.55 1.72
CA ALA A 164 11.03 8.47 0.64
C ALA A 164 10.09 9.68 0.61
N ASP A 165 8.78 9.47 0.76
CA ASP A 165 7.81 10.57 0.88
C ASP A 165 8.10 11.42 2.12
N ASP A 166 8.25 10.80 3.30
CA ASP A 166 8.55 11.55 4.53
C ASP A 166 9.84 12.37 4.41
N ALA A 167 10.95 11.75 3.97
CA ALA A 167 12.24 12.43 3.87
C ALA A 167 12.24 13.63 2.92
N CYS A 168 11.35 13.63 1.91
CA CYS A 168 11.19 14.73 0.96
C CYS A 168 10.30 15.86 1.47
N ARG A 169 9.49 15.64 2.51
CA ARG A 169 8.62 16.68 3.09
C ARG A 169 9.45 17.82 3.67
N ARG A 170 8.96 19.04 3.46
CA ARG A 170 9.59 20.24 4.01
C ARG A 170 9.62 20.17 5.53
N GLY A 171 10.82 20.18 6.10
CA GLY A 171 11.02 20.13 7.54
C GLY A 171 11.04 18.71 8.12
N SER A 172 11.03 17.66 7.29
CA SER A 172 11.13 16.27 7.77
C SER A 172 12.35 16.05 8.66
N ASP A 173 12.11 15.39 9.79
CA ASP A 173 13.14 14.98 10.72
C ASP A 173 14.08 13.96 10.11
N LEU A 174 13.52 12.94 9.43
CA LEU A 174 14.29 11.93 8.71
C LEU A 174 15.17 12.59 7.64
N GLY A 175 14.60 13.49 6.83
CA GLY A 175 15.35 14.24 5.83
C GLY A 175 16.50 15.07 6.43
N ARG A 176 16.34 15.63 7.64
CA ARG A 176 17.44 16.31 8.35
C ARG A 176 18.52 15.33 8.78
N LYS A 177 18.15 14.20 9.39
CA LYS A 177 19.08 13.18 9.88
C LYS A 177 19.90 12.57 8.74
N LEU A 178 19.27 12.31 7.59
CA LEU A 178 19.92 11.76 6.39
C LEU A 178 20.95 12.71 5.74
N ARG A 179 20.91 14.02 6.05
CA ARG A 179 21.94 14.98 5.58
C ARG A 179 23.14 15.06 6.50
N GLY A 180 22.99 14.68 7.77
CA GLY A 180 24.02 14.85 8.79
C GLY A 180 24.86 13.59 8.98
N LYS A 181 26.17 13.66 8.76
CA LYS A 181 27.08 12.53 9.00
C LYS A 181 27.03 12.01 10.46
N LYS A 182 26.79 12.90 11.43
CA LYS A 182 26.71 12.55 12.86
C LYS A 182 25.35 11.95 13.27
N THR A 183 24.33 12.11 12.44
CA THR A 183 22.94 11.67 12.69
C THR A 183 22.56 10.48 11.83
N LEU A 184 23.53 9.85 11.15
CA LEU A 184 23.28 8.76 10.22
C LEU A 184 22.75 7.51 10.95
N GLU A 185 23.31 7.18 12.12
CA GLU A 185 22.80 6.10 12.96
C GLU A 185 21.38 6.35 13.46
N GLU A 186 21.04 7.61 13.75
CA GLU A 186 19.67 7.98 14.12
C GLU A 186 18.69 7.84 12.94
N ALA A 187 19.14 8.16 11.72
CA ALA A 187 18.36 7.92 10.51
C ALA A 187 18.13 6.41 10.29
N ARG A 188 19.19 5.60 10.44
CA ARG A 188 19.10 4.15 10.35
C ARG A 188 18.13 3.56 11.37
N SER A 189 18.22 3.99 12.63
CA SER A 189 17.30 3.57 13.69
C SER A 189 15.85 3.95 13.38
N HIS A 190 15.61 5.13 12.80
CA HIS A 190 14.27 5.53 12.37
C HIS A 190 13.74 4.62 11.25
N VAL A 191 14.57 4.30 10.24
CA VAL A 191 14.18 3.37 9.17
C VAL A 191 13.83 1.99 9.72
N ILE A 192 14.68 1.42 10.58
CA ILE A 192 14.45 0.10 11.18
C ILE A 192 13.18 0.10 12.04
N SER A 193 12.98 1.14 12.86
CA SER A 193 11.78 1.26 13.71
C SER A 193 10.49 1.30 12.89
N LEU A 194 10.51 1.89 11.69
CA LEU A 194 9.34 1.84 10.80
C LEU A 194 9.09 0.43 10.29
N VAL A 195 10.12 -0.31 9.88
CA VAL A 195 9.98 -1.70 9.42
C VAL A 195 9.39 -2.57 10.52
N GLU A 196 9.88 -2.44 11.76
CA GLU A 196 9.32 -3.14 12.93
C GLU A 196 7.85 -2.77 13.19
N THR A 197 7.50 -1.50 13.03
CA THR A 197 6.11 -1.01 13.17
C THR A 197 5.21 -1.61 12.09
N LEU A 198 5.64 -1.58 10.84
CA LEU A 198 4.90 -2.17 9.72
C LEU A 198 4.73 -3.68 9.90
N ALA A 199 5.77 -4.38 10.34
CA ALA A 199 5.68 -5.80 10.65
C ALA A 199 4.64 -6.07 11.75
N ALA A 200 4.62 -5.26 12.81
CA ALA A 200 3.64 -5.42 13.89
C ALA A 200 2.19 -5.13 13.45
N GLU A 201 1.98 -4.23 12.49
CA GLU A 201 0.65 -3.87 11.97
C GLU A 201 0.16 -4.79 10.84
N LEU A 202 1.08 -5.31 10.02
CA LEU A 202 0.76 -6.09 8.82
C LEU A 202 0.80 -7.59 9.02
N LEU A 203 1.50 -8.06 10.05
CA LEU A 203 1.57 -9.49 10.37
C LEU A 203 0.54 -9.83 11.45
N PRO A 204 -0.04 -11.04 11.43
CA PRO A 204 -0.88 -11.51 12.51
C PRO A 204 -0.10 -11.43 13.82
N ALA A 205 -0.73 -10.89 14.86
CA ALA A 205 -0.17 -10.97 16.20
C ALA A 205 0.06 -12.46 16.50
N ASN A 206 1.33 -12.87 16.65
CA ASN A 206 1.77 -14.24 16.96
C ASN A 206 0.69 -14.95 17.77
N GLY A 207 0.10 -16.00 17.21
CA GLY A 207 -1.13 -16.62 17.70
C GLY A 207 -1.10 -16.91 19.20
N LEU A 208 -1.58 -15.95 19.98
CA LEU A 208 -2.28 -16.22 21.22
C LEU A 208 -3.74 -16.19 20.81
N SER A 209 -4.33 -17.38 20.75
CA SER A 209 -5.76 -17.52 20.51
C SER A 209 -6.52 -16.61 21.48
N GLU A 210 -7.67 -16.07 21.06
CA GLU A 210 -8.56 -15.31 21.96
C GLU A 210 -8.94 -16.09 23.24
N ALA A 211 -8.70 -17.40 23.28
CA ALA A 211 -8.86 -18.25 24.46
C ALA A 211 -7.80 -17.99 25.56
N GLU A 212 -6.71 -17.28 25.29
CA GLU A 212 -5.66 -16.95 26.27
C GLU A 212 -5.73 -15.50 26.77
N ARG A 213 -6.72 -14.72 26.28
CA ARG A 213 -6.96 -13.33 26.69
C ARG A 213 -8.17 -13.14 27.63
N ALA A 214 -8.84 -14.21 28.05
CA ALA A 214 -9.99 -14.19 28.97
C ALA A 214 -9.65 -14.90 30.29
#